data_AF-A0A2K6G5Z8-F1
#
_entry.id   AF-A0A2K6G5Z8-F1
#
_cell.length_a   1.000
_cell.length_b   1.000
_cell.length_c   1.000
_cell.angle_alpha   90.00
_cell.angle_beta   90.00
_cell.angle_gamma   90.00
#
_symmetry.space_group_name_H-M   'P 1'
#
loop_
_entity.id
_entity.type
_entity.pdbx_description
1 polymer ?
#
loop_
_entity_poly.entity_id
_entity_poly.type
_entity_poly.pdbx_seq_one_letter_code
_entity_poly.pdbx_strand_id
1 'polypeptide(L)'
;MVEEELALFNKSINEFWNKFKSTDTVTWWGSEITYKAPIKAFAEKLSVKLKEEEQMIEMFLEHQNQICRNKKDNLIKLIAEVKGKKQELEVLTANIQDLNEEYSRKKETISTANKANFMFTNIDPKHPESPFMCSLHLNKAKDCEVSDRAPPLECQAECQENVRKTNSFSAFLKVFTAMVYN
;
A
#
# COMPACT_ATOMS: atom_id res chain seq x y z
N MET A 1 -14.92 -27.52 -39.66
CA MET A 1 -14.87 -28.70 -38.79
C MET A 1 -16.27 -29.17 -38.38
N VAL A 2 -17.05 -28.41 -37.60
CA VAL A 2 -18.44 -28.81 -37.23
C VAL A 2 -19.38 -28.92 -38.44
N GLU A 3 -19.33 -27.96 -39.37
CA GLU A 3 -20.15 -28.00 -40.60
C GLU A 3 -19.82 -29.19 -41.51
N GLU A 4 -18.56 -29.63 -41.48
CA GLU A 4 -18.06 -30.74 -42.28
C GLU A 4 -18.50 -32.10 -41.70
N GLU A 5 -18.47 -32.23 -40.37
CA GLU A 5 -19.03 -33.40 -39.67
C GLU A 5 -20.56 -33.50 -39.84
N LEU A 6 -21.26 -32.37 -39.79
CA LEU A 6 -22.70 -32.30 -40.04
C LEU A 6 -23.05 -32.75 -41.47
N ALA A 7 -22.24 -32.33 -42.45
CA ALA A 7 -22.40 -32.74 -43.84
C ALA A 7 -22.18 -34.25 -44.03
N LEU A 8 -21.16 -34.82 -43.37
CA LEU A 8 -20.88 -36.27 -43.37
C LEU A 8 -22.00 -37.07 -42.69
N PHE A 9 -22.57 -36.54 -41.60
CA PHE A 9 -23.70 -37.16 -40.91
C PHE A 9 -24.97 -37.15 -41.77
N ASN A 10 -25.31 -36.00 -42.37
CA ASN A 10 -26.44 -35.89 -43.30
C ASN A 10 -26.28 -36.82 -44.51
N LYS A 11 -25.08 -36.94 -45.06
CA LYS A 11 -24.76 -37.92 -46.10
C LYS A 11 -25.03 -39.35 -45.61
N SER A 12 -24.61 -39.69 -44.40
CA SER A 12 -24.87 -41.00 -43.79
C SER A 12 -26.36 -41.29 -43.56
N ILE A 13 -27.17 -40.29 -43.19
CA ILE A 13 -28.63 -40.41 -43.05
C ILE A 13 -29.26 -40.71 -44.42
N ASN A 14 -28.85 -39.98 -45.45
CA ASN A 14 -29.37 -40.16 -46.80
C ASN A 14 -29.00 -41.53 -47.38
N GLU A 15 -27.77 -41.99 -47.17
CA GLU A 15 -27.33 -43.34 -47.55
C GLU A 15 -28.12 -44.44 -46.85
N PHE A 16 -28.44 -44.27 -45.56
CA PHE A 16 -29.30 -45.19 -44.81
C PHE A 16 -30.70 -45.26 -45.42
N TRP A 17 -31.34 -44.10 -45.65
CA TRP A 17 -32.68 -44.05 -46.24
C TRP A 17 -32.74 -44.64 -47.65
N ASN A 18 -31.71 -44.42 -48.46
CA ASN A 18 -31.62 -44.98 -49.81
C ASN A 18 -31.53 -46.52 -49.75
N LYS A 19 -30.66 -47.07 -48.88
CA LYS A 19 -30.54 -48.54 -48.68
C LYS A 19 -31.81 -49.15 -48.10
N PHE A 20 -32.47 -48.45 -47.19
CA PHE A 20 -33.71 -48.89 -46.56
C PHE A 20 -34.86 -48.98 -47.57
N LYS A 21 -34.96 -48.00 -48.48
CA LYS A 21 -35.99 -47.95 -49.53
C LYS A 21 -35.72 -48.88 -50.72
N SER A 22 -34.45 -49.20 -51.01
CA SER A 22 -34.06 -50.01 -52.17
C SER A 22 -34.15 -51.52 -51.96
N THR A 23 -34.64 -52.00 -50.81
CA THR A 23 -34.83 -53.43 -50.55
C THR A 23 -36.24 -53.82 -51.00
N ASP A 24 -36.35 -54.46 -52.17
CA ASP A 24 -37.62 -54.74 -52.85
C ASP A 24 -38.68 -55.43 -51.96
N THR A 25 -39.92 -55.01 -52.14
CA THR A 25 -41.13 -55.31 -51.36
C THR A 25 -41.68 -56.74 -51.49
N VAL A 26 -40.87 -57.74 -51.83
CA VAL A 26 -41.36 -59.10 -52.15
C VAL A 26 -40.70 -60.18 -51.29
N THR A 27 -41.05 -60.23 -50.00
CA THR A 27 -41.28 -61.45 -49.16
C THR A 27 -41.29 -61.08 -47.68
N TRP A 28 -42.48 -60.99 -47.09
CA TRP A 28 -42.75 -60.47 -45.75
C TRP A 28 -42.13 -61.27 -44.57
N TRP A 29 -41.57 -62.47 -44.81
CA TRP A 29 -41.05 -63.35 -43.75
C TRP A 29 -39.52 -63.45 -43.70
N GLY A 30 -38.79 -63.06 -44.76
CA GLY A 30 -37.31 -63.00 -44.77
C GLY A 30 -36.75 -61.63 -44.44
N SER A 31 -37.61 -60.61 -44.40
CA SER A 31 -37.27 -59.20 -44.18
C SER A 31 -36.79 -58.91 -42.77
N GLU A 32 -37.25 -59.64 -41.73
CA GLU A 32 -36.88 -59.43 -40.31
C GLU A 32 -35.38 -59.44 -40.03
N ILE A 33 -34.62 -60.24 -40.78
CA ILE A 33 -33.17 -60.39 -40.59
C ILE A 33 -32.43 -59.32 -41.39
N THR A 34 -32.96 -58.89 -42.53
CA THR A 34 -32.30 -58.01 -43.50
C THR A 34 -32.24 -56.55 -43.04
N TYR A 35 -33.30 -56.03 -42.39
CA TYR A 35 -33.31 -54.65 -41.88
C TYR A 35 -32.65 -54.49 -40.50
N LYS A 36 -32.46 -55.59 -39.75
CA LYS A 36 -31.89 -55.58 -38.40
C LYS A 36 -30.45 -55.09 -38.38
N ALA A 37 -29.65 -55.49 -39.37
CA ALA A 37 -28.22 -55.12 -39.42
C ALA A 37 -28.00 -53.62 -39.76
N PRO A 38 -28.65 -53.01 -40.77
CA PRO A 38 -28.55 -51.58 -41.02
C PRO A 38 -29.05 -50.72 -39.86
N ILE A 39 -30.16 -51.11 -39.22
CA ILE A 39 -30.71 -50.39 -38.05
C ILE A 39 -29.72 -50.45 -36.89
N LYS A 40 -29.16 -51.63 -36.61
CA LYS A 40 -28.16 -51.81 -35.55
C LYS A 40 -26.91 -50.98 -35.81
N ALA A 41 -26.36 -51.01 -37.02
CA ALA A 41 -25.17 -50.24 -37.38
C ALA A 41 -25.41 -48.72 -37.28
N PHE A 42 -26.59 -48.23 -37.67
CA PHE A 42 -26.95 -46.83 -37.53
C PHE A 42 -27.13 -46.44 -36.06
N ALA A 43 -27.78 -47.28 -35.26
CA ALA A 43 -27.94 -47.05 -33.82
C ALA A 43 -26.60 -47.04 -33.07
N GLU A 44 -25.67 -47.95 -33.40
CA GLU A 44 -24.31 -47.96 -32.85
C GLU A 44 -23.56 -46.69 -33.22
N LYS A 45 -23.65 -46.23 -34.47
CA LYS A 45 -23.05 -44.97 -34.92
C LYS A 45 -23.61 -43.75 -34.19
N LEU A 46 -24.93 -43.68 -33.97
CA LEU A 46 -25.55 -42.62 -33.18
C LEU A 46 -25.11 -42.66 -31.71
N SER A 47 -25.03 -43.86 -31.13
CA SER A 47 -24.58 -44.03 -29.75
C SER A 47 -23.13 -43.58 -29.55
N VAL A 48 -22.25 -43.87 -30.51
CA VAL A 48 -20.86 -43.39 -30.47
C VAL A 48 -20.82 -41.87 -30.57
N LYS A 49 -21.56 -41.28 -31.52
CA LYS A 49 -21.61 -39.81 -31.67
C LYS A 49 -22.15 -39.09 -30.43
N LEU A 50 -23.20 -39.64 -29.80
CA LEU A 50 -23.73 -39.10 -28.54
C LEU A 50 -22.67 -39.13 -27.43
N LYS A 51 -21.93 -40.23 -27.28
CA LYS A 51 -20.86 -40.35 -26.28
C LYS A 51 -19.69 -39.40 -26.55
N GLU A 52 -19.34 -39.20 -27.82
CA GLU A 52 -18.32 -38.21 -28.21
C GLU A 52 -18.76 -36.79 -27.79
N GLU A 53 -20.02 -36.42 -28.02
CA GLU A 53 -20.56 -35.12 -27.60
C GLU A 53 -20.62 -34.96 -26.07
N GLU A 54 -21.04 -35.99 -25.34
CA GLU A 54 -21.02 -36.01 -23.87
C GLU A 54 -19.60 -35.78 -23.32
N GLN A 55 -18.59 -36.46 -23.90
CA GLN A 55 -17.18 -36.27 -23.53
C GLN A 55 -16.68 -34.85 -23.86
N MET A 56 -17.09 -34.28 -24.99
CA MET A 56 -16.73 -32.91 -25.35
C MET A 56 -17.31 -31.89 -24.35
N ILE A 57 -18.55 -32.10 -23.91
CA ILE A 57 -19.19 -31.25 -22.89
C ILE A 57 -18.43 -31.36 -21.56
N GLU A 58 -18.08 -32.57 -21.14
CA GLU A 58 -17.31 -32.79 -19.90
C GLU A 58 -15.95 -32.09 -19.95
N MET A 59 -15.20 -32.23 -21.06
CA MET A 59 -13.92 -31.54 -21.26
C MET A 59 -14.07 -30.01 -21.21
N PHE A 60 -15.13 -29.47 -21.80
CA PHE A 60 -15.40 -28.03 -21.77
C PHE A 60 -15.67 -27.53 -20.34
N LEU A 61 -16.48 -28.28 -19.59
CA LEU A 61 -16.77 -27.96 -18.19
C LEU A 61 -15.52 -28.01 -17.31
N GLU A 62 -14.68 -29.04 -17.47
CA GLU A 62 -13.41 -29.14 -16.73
C GLU A 62 -12.48 -27.97 -17.06
N HIS A 63 -12.39 -27.57 -18.33
CA HIS A 63 -11.60 -26.41 -18.75
C HIS A 63 -12.12 -25.11 -18.12
N GLN A 64 -13.43 -24.88 -18.14
CA GLN A 64 -14.05 -23.72 -17.48
C GLN A 64 -13.78 -23.72 -15.97
N ASN A 65 -13.94 -24.88 -15.32
CA ASN A 65 -13.66 -25.04 -13.90
C ASN A 65 -12.19 -24.75 -13.58
N GLN A 66 -11.25 -25.21 -14.41
CA GLN A 66 -9.83 -24.92 -14.24
C GLN A 66 -9.52 -23.44 -14.37
N ILE A 67 -10.10 -22.75 -15.36
CA ILE A 67 -9.96 -21.30 -15.51
C ILE A 67 -10.48 -20.59 -14.25
N CYS A 68 -11.64 -20.99 -13.74
CA CYS A 68 -12.23 -20.42 -12.53
C CYS A 68 -11.35 -20.64 -11.30
N ARG A 69 -10.81 -21.85 -11.11
CA ARG A 69 -9.87 -22.18 -10.03
C ARG A 69 -8.61 -21.30 -10.10
N ASN A 70 -7.95 -21.26 -11.26
CA ASN A 70 -6.75 -20.46 -11.45
C ASN A 70 -6.98 -18.97 -11.19
N LYS A 71 -8.10 -18.40 -11.69
CA LYS A 71 -8.47 -17.01 -11.42
C LYS A 71 -8.69 -16.75 -9.93
N LYS A 72 -9.40 -17.65 -9.25
CA LYS A 72 -9.66 -17.56 -7.81
C LYS A 72 -8.37 -17.61 -7.00
N ASP A 73 -7.46 -18.52 -7.32
CA ASP A 73 -6.19 -18.68 -6.60
C ASP A 73 -5.28 -17.46 -6.77
N ASN A 74 -5.22 -16.90 -8.00
CA ASN A 74 -4.49 -15.66 -8.26
C ASN A 74 -5.04 -14.48 -7.44
N LEU A 75 -6.37 -14.36 -7.33
CA LEU A 75 -7.00 -13.32 -6.51
C LEU A 75 -6.69 -13.51 -5.02
N ILE A 76 -6.76 -14.76 -4.51
CA ILE A 76 -6.41 -15.07 -3.12
C ILE A 76 -4.95 -14.68 -2.83
N LYS A 77 -4.03 -14.99 -3.75
CA LYS A 77 -2.61 -14.62 -3.63
C LYS A 77 -2.43 -13.11 -3.58
N LEU A 78 -3.07 -12.36 -4.47
CA LEU A 78 -3.01 -10.89 -4.48
C LEU A 78 -3.60 -10.28 -3.20
N ILE A 79 -4.70 -10.82 -2.69
CA ILE A 79 -5.31 -10.37 -1.42
C ILE A 79 -4.34 -10.57 -0.25
N ALA A 80 -3.67 -11.73 -0.18
CA ALA A 80 -2.68 -12.01 0.85
C ALA A 80 -1.49 -11.03 0.77
N GLU A 81 -0.98 -10.76 -0.43
CA GLU A 81 0.12 -9.81 -0.65
C GLU A 81 -0.26 -8.37 -0.25
N VAL A 82 -1.44 -7.91 -0.68
CA VAL A 82 -1.96 -6.58 -0.31
C VAL A 82 -2.15 -6.46 1.20
N LYS A 83 -2.65 -7.51 1.86
CA LYS A 83 -2.82 -7.53 3.31
C LYS A 83 -1.47 -7.46 4.03
N GLY A 84 -0.46 -8.20 3.56
CA GLY A 84 0.89 -8.15 4.12
C GLY A 84 1.52 -6.75 3.99
N LYS A 85 1.49 -6.17 2.78
CA LYS A 85 2.00 -4.81 2.53
C LYS A 85 1.29 -3.75 3.37
N LYS A 86 -0.02 -3.90 3.63
CA LYS A 86 -0.75 -3.00 4.51
C LYS A 86 -0.23 -3.05 5.95
N GLN A 87 0.06 -4.25 6.48
CA GLN A 87 0.62 -4.40 7.82
C GLN A 87 2.02 -3.80 7.93
N GLU A 88 2.88 -4.01 6.93
CA GLU A 88 4.20 -3.37 6.87
C GLU A 88 4.10 -1.84 6.86
N LEU A 89 3.13 -1.29 6.13
CA LEU A 89 2.86 0.15 6.09
C LEU A 89 2.38 0.70 7.44
N GLU A 90 1.55 -0.05 8.16
CA GLU A 90 1.11 0.30 9.52
C GLU A 90 2.31 0.36 10.49
N VAL A 91 3.20 -0.65 10.45
CA VAL A 91 4.43 -0.68 11.26
C VAL A 91 5.36 0.48 10.91
N LEU A 92 5.58 0.74 9.63
CA LEU A 92 6.44 1.85 9.19
C LEU A 92 5.86 3.20 9.62
N THR A 93 4.53 3.36 9.56
CA THR A 93 3.85 4.57 10.01
C THR A 93 4.05 4.80 11.51
N ALA A 94 3.92 3.76 12.33
CA ALA A 94 4.20 3.83 13.77
C ALA A 94 5.66 4.22 14.06
N ASN A 95 6.62 3.57 13.39
CA ASN A 95 8.04 3.90 13.55
C ASN A 95 8.36 5.36 13.19
N ILE A 96 7.75 5.89 12.13
CA ILE A 96 7.93 7.30 11.73
C ILE A 96 7.34 8.23 12.80
N GLN A 97 6.19 7.89 13.39
CA GLN A 97 5.60 8.68 14.47
C GLN A 97 6.51 8.70 15.71
N ASP A 98 7.00 7.54 16.14
CA ASP A 98 7.90 7.41 17.29
C ASP A 98 9.19 8.21 17.08
N LEU A 99 9.80 8.10 15.89
CA LEU A 99 11.00 8.86 15.53
C LEU A 99 10.76 10.37 15.51
N ASN A 100 9.61 10.83 15.02
CA ASN A 100 9.25 12.25 15.04
C ASN A 100 9.06 12.77 16.47
N GLU A 101 8.47 11.97 17.36
CA GLU A 101 8.33 12.31 18.77
C GLU A 101 9.71 12.34 19.46
N GLU A 102 10.55 11.34 19.24
CA GLU A 102 11.91 11.30 19.78
C GLU A 102 12.75 12.48 19.27
N TYR A 103 12.67 12.80 17.98
CA TYR A 103 13.33 13.96 17.40
C TYR A 103 12.85 15.27 18.04
N SER A 104 11.54 15.41 18.28
CA SER A 104 10.96 16.58 18.92
C SER A 104 11.45 16.73 20.36
N ARG A 105 11.44 15.64 21.15
CA ARG A 105 12.00 15.60 22.52
C ARG A 105 13.47 15.98 22.53
N LYS A 106 14.27 15.44 21.60
CA LYS A 106 15.70 15.72 21.51
C LYS A 106 15.96 17.17 21.13
N LYS A 107 15.17 17.73 20.21
CA LYS A 107 15.23 19.15 19.83
C LYS A 107 14.91 20.07 21.02
N GLU A 108 13.88 19.75 21.81
CA GLU A 108 13.52 20.50 23.01
C GLU A 108 14.60 20.40 24.09
N THR A 109 15.16 19.22 24.30
CA THR A 109 16.27 18.99 25.26
C THR A 109 17.50 19.81 24.87
N ILE A 110 17.84 19.89 23.58
CA ILE A 110 18.94 20.72 23.11
C ILE A 110 18.61 22.21 23.24
N SER A 111 17.37 22.61 22.96
CA SER A 111 16.93 24.00 23.08
C SER A 111 16.98 24.48 24.53
N THR A 112 16.57 23.65 25.48
CA THR A 112 16.65 23.95 26.91
C THR A 112 18.08 23.94 27.41
N ALA A 113 18.92 22.98 26.98
CA ALA A 113 20.34 22.96 27.33
C ALA A 113 21.11 24.17 26.79
N ASN A 114 20.72 24.70 25.62
CA ASN A 114 21.35 25.86 25.01
C ASN A 114 20.83 27.20 25.52
N LYS A 115 19.79 27.22 26.37
CA LYS A 115 19.23 28.44 26.97
C LYS A 115 19.56 28.48 28.46
N ALA A 116 20.30 29.51 28.88
CA ALA A 116 20.60 29.79 30.28
C ALA A 116 19.84 31.03 30.74
N ASN A 117 19.03 30.88 31.78
CA ASN A 117 18.30 31.98 32.40
C ASN A 117 19.09 32.47 33.62
N PHE A 118 19.36 33.77 33.67
CA PHE A 118 20.04 34.44 34.77
C PHE A 118 19.06 35.38 35.45
N MET A 119 19.08 35.38 36.78
CA MET A 119 18.33 36.33 37.61
C MET A 119 19.33 37.07 38.47
N PHE A 120 19.30 38.39 38.39
CA PHE A 120 20.17 39.27 39.16
C PHE A 120 19.33 40.11 40.10
N THR A 121 19.74 40.20 41.35
CA THR A 121 19.19 41.10 42.37
C THR A 121 20.28 42.07 42.83
N ASN A 122 19.93 43.07 43.65
CA ASN A 122 20.84 44.11 44.11
C ASN A 122 21.46 44.96 42.99
N ILE A 123 20.78 45.08 41.86
CA ILE A 123 21.23 45.96 40.78
C ILE A 123 20.73 47.39 41.01
N ASP A 124 19.43 47.58 41.25
CA ASP A 124 18.87 48.89 41.56
C ASP A 124 19.10 49.24 43.04
N PRO A 125 19.88 50.30 43.36
CA PRO A 125 20.10 50.74 44.75
C PRO A 125 18.81 51.17 45.46
N LYS A 126 17.80 51.65 44.71
CA LYS A 126 16.51 52.09 45.24
C LYS A 126 15.59 50.91 45.54
N HIS A 127 15.74 49.84 44.77
CA HIS A 127 14.93 48.63 44.88
C HIS A 127 15.82 47.37 44.82
N PRO A 128 16.62 47.10 45.87
CA PRO A 128 17.60 46.00 45.85
C PRO A 128 16.96 44.61 45.71
N GLU A 129 15.69 44.46 46.10
CA GLU A 129 14.93 43.21 45.94
C GLU A 129 14.32 43.04 44.55
N SER A 130 14.36 44.06 43.68
CA SER A 130 13.81 43.98 42.33
C SER A 130 14.66 43.03 41.46
N PRO A 131 14.07 41.94 40.92
CA PRO A 131 14.80 40.98 40.10
C PRO A 131 14.93 41.46 38.65
N PHE A 132 16.15 41.42 38.12
CA PHE A 132 16.45 41.59 36.71
C PHE A 132 16.71 40.22 36.09
N MET A 133 15.85 39.80 35.18
CA MET A 133 16.00 38.53 34.45
C MET A 133 16.64 38.75 33.09
N CYS A 134 17.55 37.87 32.70
CA CYS A 134 18.13 37.83 31.37
C CYS A 134 18.28 36.39 30.88
N SER A 135 17.82 36.09 29.68
CA SER A 135 18.04 34.79 29.03
C SER A 135 19.11 34.88 27.95
N LEU A 136 20.14 34.04 28.05
CA LEU A 136 21.12 33.83 27.00
C LEU A 136 20.84 32.51 26.30
N HIS A 137 21.02 32.46 24.99
CA HIS A 137 20.94 31.21 24.25
C HIS A 137 22.01 31.14 23.16
N LEU A 138 22.42 29.92 22.81
CA LEU A 138 23.34 29.69 21.69
C LEU A 138 22.57 29.53 20.40
N ASN A 139 22.98 30.25 19.36
CA ASN A 139 22.44 30.11 18.01
C ASN A 139 23.12 28.93 17.26
N LYS A 140 22.73 28.70 15.99
CA LYS A 140 23.30 27.61 15.17
C LYS A 140 24.80 27.74 14.90
N ALA A 141 25.34 28.96 14.93
CA ALA A 141 26.77 29.24 14.79
C ALA A 141 27.54 29.13 16.11
N LYS A 142 26.87 28.76 17.22
CA LYS A 142 27.38 28.76 18.59
C LYS A 142 27.73 30.15 19.12
N ASP A 143 27.17 31.22 18.55
CA ASP A 143 27.26 32.55 19.12
C ASP A 143 26.20 32.73 20.21
N CYS A 144 26.57 33.41 21.29
CA CYS A 144 25.66 33.74 22.38
C CYS A 144 24.75 34.91 21.99
N GLU A 145 23.44 34.73 22.14
CA GLU A 145 22.41 35.73 21.88
C GLU A 145 21.53 35.98 23.10
N VAL A 146 21.15 37.23 23.32
CA VAL A 146 20.30 37.67 24.44
C VAL A 146 18.85 37.72 23.95
N SER A 147 17.97 36.86 24.49
CA SER A 147 16.61 36.67 23.94
C SER A 147 15.49 37.22 24.81
N ASP A 148 15.72 37.48 26.10
CA ASP A 148 14.64 37.89 27.00
C ASP A 148 15.21 38.68 28.18
N ARG A 149 14.66 39.88 28.44
CA ARG A 149 15.02 40.72 29.60
C ARG A 149 13.79 41.32 30.24
N ALA A 150 13.70 41.21 31.57
CA ALA A 150 12.67 41.86 32.36
C ALA A 150 13.34 42.55 33.56
N PRO A 151 13.22 43.88 33.73
CA PRO A 151 12.53 44.85 32.86
C PRO A 151 13.21 45.05 31.48
N PRO A 152 12.50 45.56 30.45
CA PRO A 152 13.11 45.96 29.17
C PRO A 152 14.12 47.10 29.38
N LEU A 153 15.34 46.94 28.85
CA LEU A 153 16.40 47.95 28.94
C LEU A 153 16.80 48.39 27.52
N GLU A 154 16.97 49.69 27.31
CA GLU A 154 17.39 50.27 26.02
C GLU A 154 18.76 49.75 25.53
N CYS A 155 19.60 49.25 26.45
CA CYS A 155 20.95 48.75 26.17
C CYS A 155 21.03 47.32 25.61
N GLN A 156 19.91 46.72 25.19
CA GLN A 156 19.88 45.33 24.70
C GLN A 156 20.80 45.10 23.49
N ALA A 157 20.76 46.00 22.50
CA ALA A 157 21.57 45.90 21.29
C ALA A 157 23.08 45.96 21.59
N GLU A 158 23.47 46.87 22.48
CA GLU A 158 24.88 47.05 22.89
C GLU A 158 25.40 45.88 23.72
N CYS A 159 24.58 45.32 24.59
CA CYS A 159 24.91 44.10 25.31
C CYS A 159 25.06 42.90 24.36
N GLN A 160 24.18 42.77 23.36
CA GLN A 160 24.25 41.70 22.36
C GLN A 160 25.49 41.83 21.48
N GLU A 161 25.86 43.05 21.07
CA GLU A 161 27.08 43.30 20.31
C GLU A 161 28.35 43.01 21.11
N ASN A 162 28.38 43.40 22.39
CA ASN A 162 29.51 43.12 23.27
C ASN A 162 29.71 41.62 23.53
N VAL A 163 28.62 40.86 23.77
CA VAL A 163 28.69 39.40 23.91
C VAL A 163 29.22 38.75 22.64
N ARG A 164 28.75 39.19 21.47
CA ARG A 164 29.17 38.66 20.17
C ARG A 164 30.65 38.95 19.87
N LYS A 165 31.14 40.14 20.21
CA LYS A 165 32.53 40.55 19.97
C LYS A 165 33.52 39.91 20.95
N THR A 166 33.14 39.80 22.22
CA THR A 166 34.06 39.39 23.29
C THR A 166 33.96 37.92 23.67
N ASN A 167 32.85 37.26 23.29
CA ASN A 167 32.47 35.91 23.73
C ASN A 167 32.66 35.70 25.25
N SER A 168 32.49 36.76 26.04
CA SER A 168 32.79 36.78 27.46
C SER A 168 31.58 37.20 28.28
N PHE A 169 31.10 36.28 29.10
CA PHE A 169 30.01 36.54 30.02
C PHE A 169 30.38 37.60 31.08
N SER A 170 31.66 37.70 31.48
CA SER A 170 32.08 38.72 32.44
C SER A 170 32.08 40.13 31.83
N ALA A 171 32.42 40.25 30.54
CA ALA A 171 32.35 41.52 29.82
C ALA A 171 30.90 41.98 29.69
N PHE A 172 29.98 41.05 29.40
CA PHE A 172 28.55 41.30 29.41
C PHE A 172 28.04 41.80 30.76
N LEU A 173 28.38 41.12 31.85
CA LEU A 173 27.94 41.53 33.19
C LEU A 173 28.41 42.95 33.51
N LYS A 174 29.65 43.30 33.19
CA LYS A 174 30.18 44.65 33.43
C LYS A 174 29.39 45.74 32.70
N VAL A 175 29.08 45.52 31.42
CA VAL A 175 28.26 46.45 30.62
C VAL A 175 26.84 46.52 31.16
N PHE A 176 26.28 45.37 31.55
CA PHE A 176 24.94 45.27 32.11
C PHE A 176 24.79 46.07 33.40
N THR A 177 25.69 45.89 34.39
CA THR A 177 25.60 46.68 35.64
C THR A 177 25.87 48.16 35.37
N ALA A 178 26.86 48.50 34.55
CA ALA A 178 27.18 49.91 34.24
C ALA A 178 25.99 50.67 33.62
N MET A 179 25.19 50.00 32.79
CA MET A 179 24.03 50.58 32.12
C MET A 179 22.78 50.69 32.99
N VAL A 180 22.65 49.89 34.05
CA VAL A 180 21.52 50.02 34.99
C VAL A 180 21.77 51.13 36.04
N TYR A 181 23.02 51.59 36.19
CA TYR A 181 23.40 52.68 37.10
C TYR A 181 23.42 54.09 36.47
N ASN A 182 23.21 54.21 35.15
CA ASN A 182 23.05 55.50 34.45
C ASN A 182 21.56 55.82 34.27
#